data_AF-A0A1F9X8H3-F1
#
_entry.id   AF-A0A1F9X8H3-F1
#
_cell.length_a   1.000
_cell.length_b   1.000
_cell.length_c   1.000
_cell.angle_alpha   90.00
_cell.angle_beta   90.00
_cell.angle_gamma   90.00
#
_symmetry.space_group_name_H-M   'P 1'
#
loop_
_entity.id
_entity.type
_entity.pdbx_description
1 polymer ?
#
loop_
_entity_poly.entity_id
_entity_poly.type
_entity_poly.pdbx_seq_one_letter_code
_entity_poly.pdbx_strand_id
1 'polypeptide(L)'
;MALLFVAIAEPSRLPVDNQKTHLELTMIHEAMVLEYSGRSLALIELAGYIKQIIFFTLTVNIIIPFNLFPAGDIFAVSLNIAVYFLKLLTLCALIGFIEVMSAKVRLFRVVDFLAFGLVLATIAVIIALLGY
;
A
#
# COMPACT_ATOMS: atom_id res chain seq x y z
N MET A 1 11.62 2.14 5.41
CA MET A 1 11.43 0.83 4.73
C MET A 1 10.34 -0.02 5.35
N ALA A 2 10.20 -0.11 6.67
CA ALA A 2 9.11 -0.86 7.32
C ALA A 2 7.69 -0.50 6.80
N LEU A 3 7.46 0.77 6.47
CA LEU A 3 6.16 1.25 5.95
C LEU A 3 5.77 0.63 4.59
N LEU A 4 6.75 0.26 3.75
CA LEU A 4 6.48 -0.45 2.49
C LEU A 4 5.91 -1.85 2.73
N PHE A 5 6.40 -2.56 3.74
CA PHE A 5 5.89 -3.89 4.12
C PHE A 5 4.42 -3.80 4.56
N VAL A 6 4.09 -2.78 5.36
CA VAL A 6 2.72 -2.52 5.80
C VAL A 6 1.83 -2.10 4.63
N ALA A 7 2.32 -1.22 3.74
CA ALA A 7 1.58 -0.75 2.58
C ALA A 7 1.27 -1.85 1.55
N ILE A 8 2.02 -2.95 1.53
CA ILE A 8 1.75 -4.13 0.70
C ILE A 8 0.82 -5.12 1.44
N ALA A 9 1.03 -5.31 2.74
CA ALA A 9 0.26 -6.26 3.54
C ALA A 9 -1.19 -5.82 3.78
N GLU A 10 -1.42 -4.53 4.03
CA GLU A 10 -2.74 -3.98 4.36
C GLU A 10 -3.78 -4.10 3.22
N PRO A 11 -3.44 -3.81 1.95
CA PRO A 11 -4.33 -4.09 0.82
C PRO A 11 -4.36 -5.57 0.41
N SER A 12 -3.73 -6.47 1.18
CA SER A 12 -3.75 -7.93 0.93
C SER A 12 -3.29 -8.30 -0.49
N ARG A 13 -2.25 -7.61 -0.97
CA ARG A 13 -1.64 -7.80 -2.30
C ARG A 13 -0.59 -8.92 -2.28
N LEU A 14 -0.27 -9.50 -3.44
CA LEU A 14 0.81 -10.50 -3.53
C LEU A 14 2.13 -9.84 -3.11
N PRO A 15 2.98 -10.50 -2.30
CA PRO A 15 2.99 -11.94 -1.94
C PRO A 15 2.17 -12.33 -0.68
N VAL A 16 1.54 -11.36 0.00
CA VAL A 16 0.88 -11.55 1.29
C VAL A 16 -0.44 -12.30 1.16
N ASP A 17 -1.30 -11.86 0.25
CA ASP A 17 -2.52 -12.59 -0.09
C ASP A 17 -2.96 -12.31 -1.53
N ASN A 18 -4.00 -13.00 -1.99
CA ASN A 18 -4.62 -12.81 -3.29
C ASN A 18 -6.14 -12.71 -3.13
N GLN A 19 -6.67 -11.49 -3.13
CA GLN A 19 -8.10 -11.21 -3.02
C GLN A 19 -8.95 -11.86 -4.12
N LYS A 20 -8.36 -12.24 -5.26
CA LYS A 20 -9.07 -12.81 -6.42
C LYS A 20 -9.06 -14.34 -6.50
N THR A 21 -8.39 -15.03 -5.58
CA THR A 21 -8.45 -16.51 -5.58
C THR A 21 -9.76 -16.97 -4.99
N HIS A 22 -10.69 -17.45 -5.83
CA HIS A 22 -11.83 -18.28 -5.45
C HIS A 22 -11.33 -19.70 -5.20
N LEU A 23 -10.81 -19.96 -4.01
CA LEU A 23 -10.59 -21.33 -3.56
C LEU A 23 -11.57 -21.56 -2.41
N GLU A 24 -11.98 -22.80 -2.20
CA GLU A 24 -13.06 -23.17 -1.28
C GLU A 24 -12.83 -22.66 0.17
N LEU A 25 -11.60 -22.27 0.53
CA LEU A 25 -11.22 -21.68 1.82
C LEU A 25 -11.17 -20.13 1.89
N THR A 26 -11.26 -19.41 0.76
CA THR A 26 -11.33 -17.92 0.71
C THR A 26 -12.74 -17.40 0.49
N MET A 27 -13.73 -18.31 0.42
CA MET A 27 -15.16 -17.99 0.50
C MET A 27 -15.53 -17.15 1.72
N ILE A 28 -14.65 -16.99 2.72
CA ILE A 28 -14.86 -16.07 3.86
C ILE A 28 -14.85 -14.59 3.41
N HIS A 29 -13.97 -14.20 2.48
CA HIS A 29 -13.89 -12.81 2.03
C HIS A 29 -15.06 -12.48 1.10
N GLU A 30 -15.43 -13.41 0.21
CA GLU A 30 -16.63 -13.29 -0.59
C GLU A 30 -17.90 -13.40 0.26
N ALA A 31 -17.96 -14.28 1.27
CA ALA A 31 -19.10 -14.38 2.20
C ALA A 31 -19.32 -13.09 2.98
N MET A 32 -18.27 -12.36 3.37
CA MET A 32 -18.41 -11.05 4.01
C MET A 32 -19.09 -10.01 3.12
N VAL A 33 -19.04 -10.18 1.80
CA VAL A 33 -19.54 -9.21 0.82
C VAL A 33 -20.79 -9.71 0.09
N LEU A 34 -21.05 -11.02 0.08
CA LEU A 34 -22.15 -11.69 -0.64
C LEU A 34 -23.55 -11.20 -0.21
N GLU A 35 -23.69 -10.70 1.01
CA GLU A 35 -24.94 -10.14 1.53
C GLU A 35 -25.23 -8.72 0.99
N TYR A 36 -24.21 -8.05 0.42
CA TYR A 36 -24.30 -6.70 -0.10
C TYR A 36 -24.43 -6.68 -1.63
N SER A 37 -25.31 -5.83 -2.16
CA SER A 37 -25.51 -5.69 -3.60
C SER A 37 -25.64 -4.23 -4.03
N GLY A 38 -25.25 -3.96 -5.28
CA GLY A 38 -25.38 -2.64 -5.90
C GLY A 38 -24.57 -1.55 -5.19
N ARG A 39 -25.25 -0.59 -4.57
CA ARG A 39 -24.62 0.62 -4.01
C ARG A 39 -23.79 0.33 -2.75
N SER A 40 -24.22 -0.58 -1.90
CA SER A 40 -23.45 -0.95 -0.69
C SER A 40 -22.16 -1.66 -1.05
N LEU A 41 -22.20 -2.58 -2.04
CA LEU A 41 -21.03 -3.21 -2.62
C LEU A 41 -20.02 -2.17 -3.15
N ALA A 42 -20.52 -1.20 -3.94
CA ALA A 42 -19.67 -0.15 -4.49
C ALA A 42 -18.98 0.70 -3.41
N LEU A 43 -19.64 0.98 -2.29
CA LEU A 43 -19.03 1.71 -1.18
C LEU A 43 -17.93 0.91 -0.47
N ILE A 44 -18.10 -0.41 -0.33
CA ILE A 44 -17.11 -1.30 0.28
C ILE A 44 -15.85 -1.37 -0.60
N GLU A 45 -16.04 -1.60 -1.90
CA GLU A 45 -14.95 -1.59 -2.89
C GLU A 45 -14.22 -0.24 -2.93
N LEU A 46 -14.98 0.85 -2.94
CA LEU A 46 -14.43 2.20 -2.94
C LEU A 46 -13.64 2.50 -1.67
N ALA A 47 -14.11 2.05 -0.51
CA ALA A 47 -13.35 2.15 0.75
C ALA A 47 -12.01 1.39 0.67
N GLY A 48 -11.99 0.22 0.01
CA GLY A 48 -10.76 -0.53 -0.28
C GLY A 48 -9.77 0.27 -1.13
N TYR A 49 -10.24 0.87 -2.23
CA TYR A 49 -9.39 1.71 -3.08
C TYR A 49 -8.89 2.98 -2.39
N ILE A 50 -9.74 3.67 -1.62
CA ILE A 50 -9.34 4.86 -0.84
C ILE A 50 -8.21 4.51 0.11
N LYS A 51 -8.37 3.42 0.88
CA LYS A 51 -7.38 2.92 1.83
C LYS A 51 -6.05 2.64 1.14
N GLN A 52 -6.05 1.95 -0.01
CA GLN A 52 -4.84 1.71 -0.79
C GLN A 52 -4.15 3.03 -1.20
N ILE A 53 -4.92 4.00 -1.70
CA ILE A 53 -4.39 5.31 -2.09
C ILE A 53 -3.75 6.03 -0.90
N ILE A 54 -4.35 5.97 0.30
CA ILE A 54 -3.80 6.59 1.52
C ILE A 54 -2.43 5.99 1.85
N PHE A 55 -2.30 4.66 1.88
CA PHE A 55 -1.03 4.01 2.19
C PHE A 55 0.05 4.33 1.14
N PHE A 56 -0.31 4.36 -0.14
CA PHE A 56 0.64 4.69 -1.22
C PHE A 56 1.08 6.15 -1.14
N THR A 57 0.13 7.06 -0.87
CA THR A 57 0.39 8.49 -0.68
C THR A 57 1.35 8.72 0.47
N LEU A 58 1.09 8.09 1.62
CA LEU A 58 1.94 8.18 2.81
C LEU A 58 3.35 7.67 2.51
N THR A 59 3.44 6.53 1.82
CA THR A 59 4.71 5.91 1.41
C THR A 59 5.53 6.83 0.52
N VAL A 60 4.92 7.37 -0.55
CA VAL A 60 5.60 8.23 -1.52
C VAL A 60 6.11 9.52 -0.85
N ASN A 61 5.29 10.15 -0.02
CA ASN A 61 5.66 11.41 0.62
C ASN A 61 6.79 11.24 1.64
N ILE A 62 6.81 10.12 2.38
CA ILE A 62 7.86 9.86 3.38
C ILE A 62 9.19 9.49 2.71
N ILE A 63 9.17 8.68 1.64
CA ILE A 63 10.39 8.25 0.96
C ILE A 63 10.96 9.38 0.08
N ILE A 64 10.09 10.17 -0.56
CA ILE A 64 10.47 11.19 -1.55
C ILE A 64 9.78 12.52 -1.23
N PRO A 65 10.22 13.25 -0.17
CA PRO A 65 9.65 14.53 0.24
C PRO A 65 10.12 15.69 -0.66
N PHE A 66 10.13 15.51 -1.99
CA PHE A 66 10.45 16.57 -2.93
C PHE A 66 9.20 17.37 -3.29
N ASN A 67 9.15 18.62 -2.83
CA ASN A 67 8.40 19.69 -3.49
C ASN A 67 9.39 20.43 -4.39
N LEU A 68 9.27 20.27 -5.71
CA LEU A 68 10.28 20.79 -6.64
C LEU A 68 10.21 22.32 -6.76
N PHE A 69 9.06 22.92 -6.46
CA PHE A 69 8.83 24.34 -6.68
C PHE A 69 8.32 25.02 -5.41
N PRO A 70 8.93 26.15 -4.99
CA PRO A 70 8.43 26.96 -3.89
C PRO A 70 6.99 27.41 -4.14
N ALA A 71 6.17 27.42 -3.09
CA ALA A 71 4.78 27.87 -3.17
C ALA A 71 4.73 29.39 -3.39
N GLY A 72 4.71 29.81 -4.66
CA GLY A 72 4.63 31.22 -5.03
C GLY A 72 3.79 31.51 -6.28
N ASP A 73 3.57 30.51 -7.14
CA ASP A 73 2.88 30.70 -8.43
C ASP A 73 1.87 29.56 -8.70
N ILE A 74 0.78 29.87 -9.41
CA ILE A 74 -0.27 28.90 -9.80
C ILE A 74 0.34 27.80 -10.68
N PHE A 75 1.31 28.16 -11.51
CA PHE A 75 2.05 27.22 -12.35
C PHE A 75 2.92 26.24 -11.53
N ALA A 76 3.50 26.71 -10.42
CA ALA A 76 4.26 25.85 -9.51
C ALA A 76 3.33 24.84 -8.80
N VAL A 77 2.11 25.23 -8.45
CA VAL A 77 1.12 24.34 -7.84
C VAL A 77 0.69 23.23 -8.79
N SER A 78 0.36 23.55 -10.04
CA SER A 78 -0.07 22.54 -11.02
C SER A 78 1.05 21.53 -11.33
N LEU A 79 2.30 22.00 -11.41
CA LEU A 79 3.47 21.15 -11.66
C LEU A 79 3.75 20.22 -10.47
N ASN A 80 3.62 20.71 -9.22
CA ASN A 80 3.74 19.87 -8.03
C ASN A 80 2.67 18.76 -7.98
N ILE A 81 1.42 19.06 -8.36
CA ILE A 81 0.34 18.05 -8.47
C ILE A 81 0.68 17.01 -9.53
N ALA A 82 1.16 17.43 -10.71
CA ALA A 82 1.55 16.51 -11.78
C ALA A 82 2.69 15.58 -11.34
N VAL A 83 3.70 16.12 -10.66
CA VAL A 83 4.82 15.32 -10.11
C VAL A 83 4.33 14.34 -9.06
N TYR A 84 3.40 14.74 -8.19
CA TYR A 84 2.79 13.85 -7.20
C TYR A 84 2.07 12.66 -7.87
N PHE A 85 1.23 12.92 -8.88
CA PHE A 85 0.58 11.86 -9.65
C PHE A 85 1.58 10.93 -10.33
N LEU A 86 2.65 11.48 -10.89
CA LEU A 86 3.71 10.69 -11.53
C LEU A 86 4.40 9.77 -10.51
N LYS A 87 4.73 10.28 -9.31
CA LYS A 87 5.30 9.45 -8.23
C LYS A 87 4.35 8.32 -7.83
N LEU A 88 3.06 8.62 -7.65
CA LEU A 88 2.05 7.59 -7.34
C LEU A 88 1.96 6.52 -8.44
N LEU A 89 1.91 6.93 -9.71
CA LEU A 89 1.86 6.00 -10.85
C LEU A 89 3.10 5.10 -10.90
N THR A 90 4.29 5.66 -10.66
CA THR A 90 5.52 4.85 -10.60
C THR A 90 5.49 3.83 -9.48
N LEU A 91 4.99 4.19 -8.29
CA LEU A 91 4.83 3.24 -7.18
C LEU A 91 3.82 2.14 -7.53
N CYS A 92 2.66 2.49 -8.09
CA CYS A 92 1.67 1.53 -8.55
C CYS A 92 2.24 0.55 -9.57
N ALA A 93 3.01 1.04 -10.54
CA ALA A 93 3.64 0.21 -11.57
C ALA A 93 4.69 -0.75 -10.96
N LEU A 94 5.50 -0.27 -10.01
CA LEU A 94 6.48 -1.10 -9.30
C LEU A 94 5.79 -2.20 -8.48
N ILE A 95 4.73 -1.86 -7.74
CA ILE A 95 3.98 -2.85 -6.95
C ILE A 95 3.30 -3.86 -7.88
N GLY A 96 2.67 -3.41 -8.96
CA GLY A 96 2.08 -4.31 -9.96
C GLY A 96 3.11 -5.24 -10.61
N PHE A 97 4.33 -4.74 -10.88
CA PHE A 97 5.42 -5.58 -11.38
C PHE A 97 5.85 -6.64 -10.35
N ILE A 98 6.00 -6.26 -9.08
CA ILE A 98 6.32 -7.18 -7.98
C ILE A 98 5.24 -8.26 -7.83
N GLU A 99 3.96 -7.90 -7.96
CA GLU A 99 2.84 -8.84 -7.90
C GLU A 99 2.90 -9.89 -9.00
N VAL A 100 3.25 -9.50 -10.23
CA VAL A 100 3.34 -10.43 -11.36
C VAL A 100 4.55 -11.35 -11.24
N MET A 101 5.65 -10.86 -10.63
CA MET A 101 6.88 -11.65 -10.44
C MET A 101 6.85 -12.53 -9.19
N SER A 102 6.00 -12.22 -8.20
CA SER A 102 5.98 -12.92 -6.92
C SER A 102 4.94 -14.04 -6.91
N ALA A 103 5.28 -15.16 -6.28
CA ALA A 103 4.31 -16.22 -6.00
C ALA A 103 3.62 -15.99 -4.63
N LYS A 104 2.40 -16.49 -4.47
CA LYS A 104 1.67 -16.44 -3.19
C LYS A 104 2.47 -17.17 -2.10
N VAL A 105 2.73 -16.47 -1.00
CA VAL A 105 3.40 -17.06 0.16
C VAL A 105 2.38 -17.78 1.05
N ARG A 106 2.79 -18.86 1.73
CA ARG A 106 1.91 -19.59 2.66
C ARG A 106 1.52 -18.67 3.83
N LEU A 107 0.26 -18.75 4.27
CA LEU A 107 -0.33 -17.88 5.30
C LEU A 107 0.52 -17.81 6.59
N PHE A 108 1.10 -18.93 7.03
CA PHE A 108 1.98 -18.96 8.20
C PHE A 108 3.24 -18.10 8.06
N ARG A 109 3.75 -17.89 6.85
CA ARG A 109 4.94 -17.07 6.57
C ARG A 109 4.60 -15.59 6.38
N VAL A 110 3.31 -15.24 6.32
CA VAL A 110 2.86 -13.83 6.37
C VAL A 110 3.18 -13.20 7.73
N VAL A 111 3.05 -13.98 8.81
CA VAL A 111 3.43 -13.54 10.16
C VAL A 111 4.91 -13.20 10.21
N ASP A 112 5.78 -14.04 9.61
CA ASP A 112 7.21 -13.77 9.50
C ASP A 112 7.46 -12.48 8.69
N PHE A 113 6.75 -12.27 7.58
CA PHE A 113 6.88 -11.06 6.75
C PHE A 113 6.55 -9.77 7.52
N LEU A 114 5.46 -9.76 8.29
CA LEU A 114 5.14 -8.62 9.17
C LEU A 114 6.14 -8.48 10.31
N ALA A 115 6.62 -9.58 10.89
CA ALA A 115 7.62 -9.55 11.95
C ALA A 115 8.93 -8.90 11.47
N PHE A 116 9.38 -9.17 10.23
CA PHE A 116 10.51 -8.47 9.63
C PHE A 116 10.26 -6.95 9.52
N GLY A 117 9.05 -6.56 9.09
CA GLY A 117 8.65 -5.15 9.05
C GLY A 117 8.71 -4.49 10.44
N LEU A 118 8.24 -5.19 11.47
CA LEU A 118 8.26 -4.73 12.86
C LEU A 118 9.68 -4.58 13.39
N VAL A 119 10.57 -5.55 13.13
CA VAL A 119 11.99 -5.48 13.51
C VAL A 119 12.69 -4.30 12.83
N LEU A 120 12.41 -4.06 11.55
CA LEU A 120 12.94 -2.89 10.84
C LEU A 120 12.43 -1.58 11.45
N ALA A 121 11.16 -1.53 11.87
CA ALA A 121 10.58 -0.35 12.52
C ALA A 121 11.20 -0.09 13.89
N THR A 122 11.39 -1.12 14.73
CA THR A 122 12.01 -0.97 16.04
C THR A 122 13.46 -0.52 15.92
N ILE A 123 14.23 -1.10 14.99
CA ILE A 123 15.61 -0.66 14.71
C ILE A 123 15.63 0.81 14.28
N ALA A 124 14.72 1.22 13.39
CA ALA A 124 14.65 2.62 12.95
C ALA A 124 14.34 3.58 14.11
N VAL A 125 13.44 3.22 15.02
CA VAL A 125 13.14 4.02 16.23
C VAL A 125 14.34 4.10 17.15
N ILE A 126 15.06 2.98 17.37
CA ILE A 126 16.26 2.96 18.22
C ILE A 126 17.35 3.86 17.65
N ILE A 127 17.60 3.80 16.33
CA ILE A 127 18.58 4.65 15.65
C ILE A 127 18.20 6.14 15.77
N ALA A 128 16.93 6.46 15.50
CA ALA A 128 16.42 7.83 15.61
C ALA A 128 16.53 8.38 17.04
N LEU A 129 16.28 7.54 18.07
CA LEU A 129 16.46 7.91 19.47
C LEU A 129 17.94 8.07 19.86
N LEU A 130 18.85 7.33 19.22
CA LEU A 130 20.29 7.48 19.40
C LEU A 130 20.84 8.78 18.78
N GLY A 131 20.02 9.51 18.01
CA GLY A 131 20.39 10.80 17.41
C GLY A 131 21.21 10.72 16.13
N TYR A 132 21.16 9.57 15.43
CA TYR A 132 21.69 9.42 14.07
C TYR A 132 20.57 9.42 13.03
#